data_AF-A0A3D3LNG9-F1
#
_entry.id   AF-A0A3D3LNG9-F1
#
_cell.length_a   1.000
_cell.length_b   1.000
_cell.length_c   1.000
_cell.angle_alpha   90.00
_cell.angle_beta   90.00
_cell.angle_gamma   90.00
#
_symmetry.space_group_name_H-M   'P 1'
#
loop_
_entity.id
_entity.type
_entity.pdbx_description
1 polymer ?
#
loop_
_entity_poly.entity_id
_entity_poly.type
_entity_poly.pdbx_seq_one_letter_code
_entity_poly.pdbx_strand_id
1 'polypeptide(L)'
;FSLMRHFLFDAAEALRYNSLLNSSYKPLSDLAKKFRGELRYHTLHSEVWIEQLSRATEESKARMQSALNECMPLALGIFEPSKYDDLLLQEGVFTGEENLKSGWYEHIQNILTNSGLKVPDLSSITPSFGGRNGYHTEYLKPLLDEMCEVYKIDPEAEW
;
A
#
# COMPACT_ATOMS: atom_id res chain seq x y z
N PHE A 1 -12.02 -0.15 8.47
CA PHE A 1 -10.56 -0.32 8.55
C PHE A 1 -10.02 -1.20 7.44
N SER A 2 -10.26 -2.52 7.43
CA SER A 2 -9.61 -3.47 6.50
C SER A 2 -9.71 -3.11 5.02
N LEU A 3 -10.89 -2.70 4.55
CA LEU A 3 -11.08 -2.25 3.17
C LEU A 3 -10.28 -0.99 2.84
N MET A 4 -10.24 -0.01 3.76
CA MET A 4 -9.48 1.23 3.55
C MET A 4 -7.98 0.95 3.47
N ARG A 5 -7.48 0.08 4.37
CA ARG A 5 -6.09 -0.40 4.33
C ARG A 5 -5.78 -1.08 3.00
N HIS A 6 -6.67 -1.96 2.54
CA HIS A 6 -6.55 -2.68 1.27
C HIS A 6 -6.51 -1.71 0.07
N PHE A 7 -7.46 -0.78 -0.01
CA PHE A 7 -7.51 0.28 -1.02
C PHE A 7 -6.21 1.10 -1.10
N LEU A 8 -5.77 1.64 0.04
CA LEU A 8 -4.57 2.49 0.07
C LEU A 8 -3.31 1.71 -0.33
N PHE A 9 -3.21 0.45 0.08
CA PHE A 9 -2.09 -0.43 -0.26
C PHE A 9 -2.09 -0.83 -1.75
N ASP A 10 -3.21 -1.33 -2.27
CA ASP A 10 -3.27 -1.80 -3.66
C ASP A 10 -3.11 -0.67 -4.67
N ALA A 11 -3.61 0.53 -4.35
CA ALA A 11 -3.37 1.71 -5.17
C ALA A 11 -1.85 2.00 -5.28
N ALA A 12 -1.12 1.86 -4.18
CA ALA A 12 0.33 2.07 -4.16
C ALA A 12 1.06 0.96 -4.93
N GLU A 13 0.69 -0.30 -4.71
CA GLU A 13 1.29 -1.45 -5.39
C GLU A 13 1.01 -1.43 -6.89
N ALA A 14 -0.20 -1.08 -7.33
CA ALA A 14 -0.53 -0.96 -8.74
C ALA A 14 0.38 0.07 -9.45
N LEU A 15 0.64 1.22 -8.83
CA LEU A 15 1.56 2.22 -9.37
C LEU A 15 3.01 1.73 -9.36
N ARG A 16 3.45 1.09 -8.27
CA ARG A 16 4.80 0.52 -8.16
C ARG A 16 5.04 -0.54 -9.23
N TYR A 17 4.14 -1.51 -9.37
CA TYR A 17 4.26 -2.57 -10.36
C TYR A 17 4.17 -2.03 -11.80
N ASN A 18 3.32 -1.04 -12.07
CA ASN A 18 3.31 -0.37 -13.37
C ASN A 18 4.65 0.32 -13.68
N SER A 19 5.27 0.98 -12.70
CA SER A 19 6.62 1.54 -12.85
C SER A 19 7.66 0.44 -13.12
N LEU A 20 7.57 -0.70 -12.44
CA LEU A 20 8.53 -1.79 -12.57
C LEU A 20 8.48 -2.50 -13.92
N LEU A 21 7.41 -2.36 -14.71
CA LEU A 21 7.36 -2.88 -16.09
C LEU A 21 8.54 -2.40 -16.94
N ASN A 22 9.00 -1.16 -16.68
CA ASN A 22 10.11 -0.51 -17.38
C ASN A 22 11.44 -0.59 -16.60
N SER A 23 11.52 -1.43 -15.56
CA SER A 23 12.73 -1.60 -14.77
C SER A 23 13.89 -2.10 -15.63
N SER A 24 15.07 -1.51 -15.45
CA SER A 24 16.32 -2.00 -16.01
C SER A 24 16.69 -3.40 -15.48
N TYR A 25 16.24 -3.73 -14.26
CA TYR A 25 16.46 -5.03 -13.67
C TYR A 25 15.40 -6.03 -14.14
N LYS A 26 15.79 -6.83 -15.12
CA LYS A 26 14.92 -7.76 -15.86
C LYS A 26 14.01 -8.65 -14.98
N PRO A 27 14.49 -9.25 -13.88
CA PRO A 27 13.62 -10.06 -13.00
C PRO A 27 12.42 -9.28 -12.44
N LEU A 28 12.58 -8.00 -12.09
CA LEU A 28 11.46 -7.17 -11.61
C LEU A 28 10.49 -6.81 -12.74
N SER A 29 10.98 -6.48 -13.93
CA SER A 29 10.11 -6.23 -15.10
C SER A 29 9.25 -7.45 -15.45
N ASP A 30 9.83 -8.65 -15.38
CA ASP A 30 9.10 -9.88 -15.70
C ASP A 30 8.13 -10.28 -14.58
N LEU A 31 8.50 -10.07 -13.31
CA LEU A 31 7.56 -10.19 -12.20
C LEU A 31 6.39 -9.22 -12.37
N ALA A 32 6.67 -7.96 -12.71
CA ALA A 32 5.65 -6.94 -12.85
C ALA A 32 4.61 -7.28 -13.91
N LYS A 33 5.04 -7.85 -15.05
CA LYS A 33 4.13 -8.30 -16.12
C LYS A 33 3.17 -9.38 -15.65
N LYS A 34 3.64 -10.29 -14.79
CA LYS A 34 2.83 -11.38 -14.23
C LYS A 34 1.76 -10.86 -13.27
N PHE A 35 2.15 -10.00 -12.33
CA PHE A 35 1.28 -9.54 -11.24
C PHE A 35 0.32 -8.40 -11.62
N ARG A 36 0.60 -7.65 -12.70
CA ARG A 36 -0.27 -6.55 -13.15
C ARG A 36 -1.73 -6.98 -13.35
N GLY A 37 -1.95 -8.20 -13.83
CA GLY A 37 -3.30 -8.75 -14.02
C GLY A 37 -4.07 -8.87 -12.71
N GLU A 38 -3.41 -9.36 -11.65
CA GLU A 38 -3.98 -9.56 -10.31
C GLU A 38 -4.26 -8.22 -9.62
N LEU A 39 -3.31 -7.29 -9.66
CA LEU A 39 -3.45 -5.95 -9.05
C LEU A 39 -4.62 -5.17 -9.63
N ARG A 40 -4.96 -5.38 -10.92
CA ARG A 40 -6.15 -4.77 -11.53
C ARG A 40 -7.44 -5.24 -10.86
N TYR A 41 -7.53 -6.50 -10.43
CA TYR A 41 -8.72 -7.00 -9.73
C TYR A 41 -8.79 -6.48 -8.29
N HIS A 42 -7.65 -6.38 -7.61
CA HIS A 42 -7.58 -5.84 -6.24
C HIS A 42 -7.98 -4.37 -6.19
N THR A 43 -7.41 -3.56 -7.09
CA THR A 43 -7.79 -2.14 -7.24
C THR A 43 -9.25 -1.98 -7.61
N LEU A 44 -9.76 -2.72 -8.61
CA LEU A 44 -11.19 -2.69 -8.96
C LEU A 44 -12.09 -3.02 -7.76
N HIS A 45 -11.77 -4.10 -7.03
CA HIS A 45 -12.56 -4.51 -5.87
C HIS A 45 -12.58 -3.43 -4.79
N SER A 46 -11.40 -2.94 -4.41
CA SER A 46 -11.27 -1.97 -3.33
C SER A 46 -11.93 -0.63 -3.70
N GLU A 47 -11.70 -0.11 -4.90
CA GLU A 47 -12.28 1.16 -5.38
C GLU A 47 -13.81 1.12 -5.41
N VAL A 48 -14.39 0.05 -5.96
CA VAL A 48 -15.86 -0.13 -6.00
C VAL A 48 -16.46 -0.07 -4.59
N TRP A 49 -15.83 -0.75 -3.62
CA TRP A 49 -16.35 -0.77 -2.26
C TRP A 49 -16.09 0.53 -1.49
N ILE A 50 -15.01 1.26 -1.78
CA ILE A 50 -14.81 2.62 -1.24
C ILE A 50 -15.98 3.51 -1.67
N GLU A 51 -16.33 3.52 -2.94
CA GLU A 51 -17.42 4.35 -3.46
C GLU A 51 -18.78 3.95 -2.88
N GLN A 52 -19.11 2.66 -2.89
CA GLN A 52 -20.39 2.17 -2.42
C GLN A 52 -20.60 2.45 -0.93
N LEU A 53 -19.61 2.13 -0.08
CA LEU A 53 -19.77 2.31 1.37
C LEU A 53 -19.75 3.78 1.78
N SER A 54 -18.97 4.61 1.11
CA SER A 54 -18.88 6.05 1.43
C SER A 54 -20.14 6.82 1.06
N ARG A 55 -20.99 6.27 0.18
CA ARG A 55 -22.23 6.90 -0.30
C ARG A 55 -23.50 6.18 0.17
N ALA A 56 -23.40 5.07 0.89
CA ALA A 56 -24.55 4.26 1.29
C ALA A 56 -25.43 4.92 2.36
N THR A 57 -24.85 5.24 3.51
CA THR A 57 -25.54 5.87 4.66
C THR A 57 -24.56 6.80 5.39
N GLU A 58 -25.08 7.73 6.18
CA GLU A 58 -24.24 8.61 7.01
C GLU A 58 -23.36 7.82 7.97
N GLU A 59 -23.87 6.72 8.55
CA GLU A 59 -23.06 5.84 9.41
C GLU A 59 -21.92 5.17 8.63
N SER A 60 -22.23 4.58 7.47
CA SER A 60 -21.24 3.91 6.62
C SER A 60 -20.15 4.89 6.18
N LYS A 61 -20.56 6.09 5.75
CA LYS A 61 -19.66 7.18 5.39
C LYS A 61 -18.76 7.62 6.55
N ALA A 62 -19.33 7.78 7.75
CA ALA A 62 -18.56 8.15 8.93
C ALA A 62 -17.51 7.07 9.27
N ARG A 63 -17.86 5.78 9.18
CA ARG A 63 -16.92 4.66 9.39
C ARG A 63 -15.81 4.65 8.34
N MET A 64 -16.12 4.95 7.08
CA MET A 64 -15.13 5.06 6.00
C MET A 64 -14.18 6.23 6.21
N GLN A 65 -14.70 7.40 6.62
CA GLN A 65 -13.87 8.55 6.95
C GLN A 65 -12.96 8.28 8.16
N SER A 66 -13.48 7.67 9.22
CA SER A 66 -12.66 7.32 10.39
C SER A 66 -11.55 6.32 10.01
N ALA A 67 -11.88 5.31 9.20
CA ALA A 67 -10.89 4.35 8.71
C ALA A 67 -9.82 5.02 7.82
N LEU A 68 -10.21 6.00 6.98
CA LEU A 68 -9.27 6.79 6.18
C LEU A 68 -8.28 7.54 7.07
N ASN A 69 -8.79 8.25 8.07
CA ASN A 69 -7.98 9.04 8.99
C ASN A 69 -7.00 8.15 9.78
N GLU A 70 -7.45 6.97 10.19
CA GLU A 70 -6.64 5.99 10.92
C GLU A 70 -5.55 5.35 10.03
N CYS A 71 -5.90 4.99 8.78
CA CYS A 71 -4.99 4.28 7.89
C CYS A 71 -3.97 5.21 7.20
N MET A 72 -4.29 6.50 7.02
CA MET A 72 -3.45 7.40 6.21
C MET A 72 -1.99 7.51 6.69
N PRO A 73 -1.70 7.71 8.00
CA PRO A 73 -0.32 7.72 8.50
C PRO A 73 0.44 6.42 8.22
N LEU A 74 -0.25 5.28 8.31
CA LEU A 74 0.31 3.95 8.04
C LEU A 74 0.58 3.75 6.54
N ALA A 75 -0.34 4.18 5.68
CA ALA A 75 -0.21 4.08 4.23
C ALA A 75 0.95 4.93 3.69
N LEU A 76 1.21 6.10 4.30
CA LEU A 76 2.39 6.89 3.96
C LEU A 76 3.69 6.14 4.24
N GLY A 77 3.70 5.19 5.17
CA GLY A 77 4.84 4.31 5.45
C GLY A 77 5.26 3.42 4.27
N ILE A 78 4.38 3.20 3.28
CA ILE A 78 4.72 2.47 2.04
C ILE A 78 5.84 3.19 1.28
N PHE A 79 5.91 4.52 1.39
CA PHE A 79 6.86 5.39 0.71
C PHE A 79 8.02 5.84 1.61
N GLU A 80 8.30 5.10 2.69
CA GLU A 80 9.43 5.36 3.59
C GLU A 80 10.75 5.39 2.78
N PRO A 81 11.49 6.52 2.75
CA PRO A 81 12.71 6.62 1.97
C PRO A 81 13.76 5.59 2.39
N SER A 82 14.49 5.06 1.41
CA SER A 82 15.62 4.16 1.62
C SER A 82 16.92 4.84 1.24
N LYS A 83 18.02 4.47 1.92
CA LYS A 83 19.38 4.91 1.56
C LYS A 83 19.84 4.44 0.17
N TYR A 84 19.08 3.55 -0.48
CA TYR A 84 19.37 3.02 -1.80
C TYR A 84 18.50 3.64 -2.91
N ASP A 85 17.55 4.52 -2.59
CA ASP A 85 16.60 5.05 -3.57
C ASP A 85 17.29 5.80 -4.72
N ASP A 86 18.27 6.65 -4.41
CA ASP A 86 19.02 7.40 -5.42
C ASP A 86 19.77 6.48 -6.39
N LEU A 87 20.40 5.43 -5.87
CA LEU A 87 21.11 4.44 -6.67
C LEU A 87 20.12 3.69 -7.58
N LEU A 88 19.03 3.18 -7.02
CA LEU A 88 18.04 2.41 -7.76
C LEU A 88 17.33 3.26 -8.82
N LEU A 89 17.12 4.55 -8.56
CA LEU A 89 16.60 5.50 -9.53
C LEU A 89 17.60 5.75 -10.67
N GLN A 90 18.87 6.02 -10.35
CA GLN A 90 19.94 6.25 -11.34
C GLN A 90 20.16 5.04 -12.25
N GLU A 91 20.10 3.84 -11.68
CA GLU A 91 20.21 2.59 -12.42
C GLU A 91 18.93 2.23 -13.20
N GLY A 92 17.86 3.04 -13.09
CA GLY A 92 16.60 2.81 -13.79
C GLY A 92 15.81 1.59 -13.28
N VAL A 93 16.03 1.17 -12.04
CA VAL A 93 15.32 0.02 -11.45
C VAL A 93 13.87 0.37 -11.15
N PHE A 94 13.59 1.59 -10.69
CA PHE A 94 12.25 2.10 -10.44
C PHE A 94 12.24 3.65 -10.51
N THR A 95 11.08 4.27 -10.36
CA THR A 95 10.87 5.71 -10.57
C THR A 95 11.07 6.60 -9.33
N GLY A 96 11.43 6.02 -8.18
CA GLY A 96 11.66 6.75 -6.92
C GLY A 96 10.42 6.85 -6.03
N GLU A 97 10.61 6.82 -4.71
CA GLU A 97 9.51 6.82 -3.72
C GLU A 97 8.66 8.10 -3.77
N GLU A 98 9.26 9.27 -3.97
CA GLU A 98 8.51 10.54 -4.01
C GLU A 98 7.58 10.63 -5.23
N ASN A 99 8.02 10.10 -6.38
CA ASN A 99 7.21 10.03 -7.58
C ASN A 99 6.03 9.07 -7.39
N LEU A 100 6.30 7.88 -6.83
CA LEU A 100 5.26 6.91 -6.49
C LEU A 100 4.25 7.48 -5.49
N LYS A 101 4.70 8.17 -4.43
CA LYS A 101 3.84 8.83 -3.43
C LYS A 101 2.96 9.90 -4.06
N SER A 102 3.52 10.72 -4.95
CA SER A 102 2.79 11.79 -5.63
C SER A 102 1.69 11.25 -6.53
N GLY A 103 2.02 10.28 -7.39
CA GLY A 103 1.03 9.64 -8.27
C GLY A 103 -0.03 8.86 -7.48
N TRP A 104 0.36 8.23 -6.37
CA TRP A 104 -0.57 7.56 -5.48
C TRP A 104 -1.55 8.52 -4.83
N TYR A 105 -1.05 9.64 -4.31
CA TYR A 105 -1.89 10.63 -3.65
C TYR A 105 -2.89 11.26 -4.63
N GLU A 106 -2.46 11.58 -5.86
CA GLU A 106 -3.35 12.06 -6.93
C GLU A 106 -4.45 11.05 -7.24
N HIS A 107 -4.09 9.77 -7.40
CA HIS A 107 -5.05 8.69 -7.69
C HIS A 107 -6.10 8.55 -6.59
N ILE A 108 -5.67 8.41 -5.34
CA ILE A 108 -6.61 8.23 -4.23
C ILE A 108 -7.43 9.51 -3.97
N GLN A 109 -6.87 10.70 -4.18
CA GLN A 109 -7.57 11.97 -3.99
C GLN A 109 -8.81 12.05 -4.89
N ASN A 110 -8.69 11.61 -6.15
CA ASN A 110 -9.80 11.57 -7.09
C ASN A 110 -10.92 10.64 -6.59
N ILE A 111 -10.57 9.43 -6.16
CA ILE A 111 -11.53 8.42 -5.69
C ILE A 111 -12.22 8.86 -4.40
N LEU A 112 -11.45 9.38 -3.44
CA LEU A 112 -11.97 9.85 -2.15
C LEU A 112 -12.92 11.05 -2.33
N THR A 113 -12.53 12.02 -3.17
CA THR A 113 -13.36 13.18 -3.50
C THR A 113 -14.66 12.76 -4.16
N ASN A 114 -14.58 11.90 -5.18
CA ASN A 114 -15.76 11.35 -5.83
C ASN A 114 -16.63 10.60 -4.81
N SER A 115 -16.05 9.81 -3.93
CA SER A 115 -16.75 9.08 -2.87
C SER A 115 -17.37 9.98 -1.79
N GLY A 116 -17.13 11.29 -1.83
CA GLY A 116 -17.65 12.26 -0.87
C GLY A 116 -16.93 12.24 0.48
N LEU A 117 -15.75 11.63 0.55
CA LEU A 117 -14.86 11.64 1.70
C LEU A 117 -13.98 12.89 1.69
N LYS A 118 -13.55 13.33 2.87
CA LYS A 118 -12.59 14.43 3.03
C LYS A 118 -11.18 13.89 2.81
N VAL A 119 -10.52 14.41 1.80
CA VAL A 119 -9.12 14.08 1.49
C VAL A 119 -8.21 14.65 2.58
N PRO A 120 -7.36 13.83 3.22
CA PRO A 120 -6.44 14.33 4.24
C PRO A 120 -5.34 15.19 3.63
N ASP A 121 -5.02 16.32 4.28
CA ASP A 121 -3.87 17.15 3.93
C ASP A 121 -2.58 16.47 4.42
N LEU A 122 -1.76 16.00 3.48
CA LEU A 122 -0.52 15.30 3.81
C LEU A 122 0.47 16.16 4.61
N SER A 123 0.44 17.48 4.46
CA SER A 123 1.33 18.38 5.22
C SER A 123 1.03 18.39 6.72
N SER A 124 -0.19 17.97 7.10
CA SER A 124 -0.64 17.89 8.48
C SER A 124 -0.45 16.50 9.13
N ILE A 125 0.02 15.51 8.37
CA ILE A 125 0.12 14.12 8.82
C ILE A 125 1.59 13.73 8.98
N THR A 126 1.93 13.22 10.15
CA THR A 126 3.21 12.54 10.37
C THR A 126 3.13 11.09 9.87
N PRO A 127 3.94 10.69 8.87
CA PRO A 127 3.98 9.30 8.41
C PRO A 127 4.45 8.34 9.51
N SER A 128 3.89 7.13 9.52
CA SER A 128 4.37 6.04 10.39
C SER A 128 5.51 5.27 9.68
N PHE A 129 6.74 5.74 9.87
CA PHE A 129 7.96 5.12 9.36
C PHE A 129 8.59 4.15 10.36
N GLY A 130 9.56 3.37 9.87
CA GLY A 130 10.38 2.47 10.66
C GLY A 130 10.27 1.01 10.23
N GLY A 131 9.21 0.64 9.51
CA GLY A 131 8.94 -0.74 9.09
C GLY A 131 10.06 -1.32 8.22
N ARG A 132 10.62 -0.51 7.31
CA ARG A 132 11.78 -0.94 6.48
C ARG A 132 13.07 -1.13 7.28
N ASN A 133 13.12 -0.59 8.50
CA ASN A 133 14.27 -0.59 9.40
C ASN A 133 14.07 -1.52 10.62
N GLY A 134 13.02 -2.36 10.61
CA GLY A 134 12.74 -3.32 11.68
C GLY A 134 11.99 -2.76 12.89
N TYR A 135 11.52 -1.51 12.83
CA TYR A 135 10.67 -0.93 13.86
C TYR A 135 9.21 -1.17 13.50
N HIS A 136 8.56 -2.06 14.23
CA HIS A 136 7.20 -2.50 13.96
C HIS A 136 6.26 -2.20 15.12
N THR A 137 4.97 -2.07 14.82
CA THR A 137 3.91 -2.03 15.82
C THR A 137 3.86 -3.35 16.62
N GLU A 138 3.22 -3.31 17.79
CA GLU A 138 2.93 -4.49 18.62
C GLU A 138 2.23 -5.63 17.87
N TYR A 139 1.54 -5.34 16.76
CA TYR A 139 0.81 -6.32 15.97
C TYR A 139 1.69 -7.32 15.20
N LEU A 140 2.95 -7.00 14.87
CA LEU A 140 3.76 -7.91 14.02
C LEU A 140 4.18 -9.18 14.76
N LYS A 141 4.55 -9.07 16.05
CA LYS A 141 5.09 -10.22 16.79
C LYS A 141 4.09 -11.38 16.89
N PRO A 142 2.82 -11.16 17.28
CA PRO A 142 1.82 -12.22 17.29
C PRO A 142 1.59 -12.83 15.89
N LEU A 143 1.58 -12.01 14.83
CA LEU A 143 1.41 -12.50 13.46
C LEU A 143 2.56 -13.42 13.03
N LEU A 144 3.81 -13.09 13.37
CA LEU A 144 4.95 -13.94 13.09
C LEU A 144 4.98 -15.21 13.95
N ASP A 145 4.42 -15.15 15.15
CA ASP A 145 4.30 -16.34 15.99
C ASP A 145 3.33 -17.35 15.40
N GLU A 146 2.18 -16.88 14.93
CA GLU A 146 1.17 -17.70 14.24
C GLU A 146 1.68 -18.18 12.87
N MET A 147 2.18 -17.28 12.01
CA MET A 147 2.66 -17.61 10.67
C MET A 147 3.77 -18.67 10.67
N CYS A 148 4.63 -18.63 11.69
CA CYS A 148 5.77 -19.55 11.80
C CYS A 148 5.49 -20.72 12.75
N GLU A 149 4.27 -20.92 13.24
CA GLU A 149 3.97 -21.97 14.24
C GLU A 149 4.38 -23.36 13.73
N VAL A 150 3.93 -23.76 12.54
CA VAL A 150 4.23 -25.07 11.95
C VAL A 150 5.72 -25.24 11.65
N TYR A 151 6.35 -24.20 11.08
CA TYR A 151 7.78 -24.22 10.80
C TYR A 151 8.63 -24.37 12.07
N LYS A 152 8.22 -23.74 13.19
CA LYS A 152 8.91 -23.84 14.47
C LYS A 152 8.79 -25.22 15.12
N ILE A 153 7.78 -26.03 14.74
CA ILE A 153 7.63 -27.40 15.24
C ILE A 153 8.75 -28.29 14.70
N ASP A 154 9.03 -28.21 13.39
CA ASP A 154 10.10 -28.97 12.74
C ASP A 154 10.73 -28.16 11.59
N PRO A 155 11.83 -27.44 11.85
CA PRO A 155 12.53 -26.65 10.84
C PRO A 155 13.19 -27.48 9.73
N GLU A 156 13.36 -28.79 9.92
CA GLU A 156 13.99 -29.70 8.94
C GLU A 156 12.95 -30.41 8.05
N ALA A 157 11.65 -30.26 8.36
CA ALA A 157 10.58 -30.87 7.57
C ALA A 157 10.45 -30.25 6.16
N GLU A 158 10.18 -31.11 5.17
CA GLU A 158 9.90 -30.71 3.78
C GLU A 158 8.39 -30.60 3.54
N TRP A 159 7.94 -29.50 2.93
CA TRP A 159 6.53 -29.17 2.64
C TRP A 159 6.34 -28.68 1.20
#